data_AF-A0A821RSW2-F1
#
_entry.id   AF-A0A821RSW2-F1
#
_cell.length_a   1.000
_cell.length_b   1.000
_cell.length_c   1.000
_cell.angle_alpha   90.00
_cell.angle_beta   90.00
_cell.angle_gamma   90.00
#
_symmetry.space_group_name_H-M   'P 1'
#
loop_
_entity.id
_entity.type
_entity.pdbx_description
1 polymer ?
#
loop_
_entity_poly.entity_id
_entity_poly.type
_entity_poly.pdbx_seq_one_letter_code
_entity_poly.pdbx_strand_id
1 'polypeptide(L)'
;MRQKNDKTFAIALSNIAKGTMTDEDIHLLKSRIVLTENLETIEDAIRIFRSNVEVDAYNTKVLANLNTEGATANAYDFCIGDGLASLKEKVLNNVKNLKTTETYGLPLKIDLKVGA
;
A
#
# COMPACT_ATOMS: atom_id res chain seq x y z
N MET A 1 22.29 -10.02 1.69
CA MET A 1 21.52 -10.04 0.42
C MET A 1 20.08 -10.41 0.76
N ARG A 2 19.07 -9.69 0.22
CA ARG A 2 17.65 -9.89 0.58
C ARG A 2 17.16 -11.32 0.29
N GLN A 3 17.62 -11.93 -0.79
CA GLN A 3 17.25 -13.30 -1.22
C GLN A 3 18.39 -14.31 -0.99
N LYS A 4 19.10 -14.24 0.15
CA LYS A 4 20.34 -15.01 0.40
C LYS A 4 20.21 -16.54 0.17
N ASN A 5 19.03 -17.11 0.44
CA ASN A 5 18.80 -18.55 0.41
C ASN A 5 18.33 -19.07 -0.96
N ASP A 6 18.07 -18.20 -1.93
CA ASP A 6 17.64 -18.59 -3.27
C ASP A 6 18.42 -17.82 -4.34
N LYS A 7 19.60 -18.36 -4.68
CA LYS A 7 20.50 -17.77 -5.68
C LYS A 7 19.85 -17.70 -7.06
N THR A 8 19.11 -18.73 -7.45
CA THR A 8 18.47 -18.81 -8.76
C THR A 8 17.40 -17.72 -8.90
N PHE A 9 16.59 -17.54 -7.86
CA PHE A 9 15.60 -16.47 -7.85
C PHE A 9 16.23 -15.07 -7.80
N ALA A 10 17.32 -14.88 -7.05
CA ALA A 10 18.05 -13.62 -7.02
C ALA A 10 18.62 -13.24 -8.41
N ILE A 11 19.09 -14.23 -9.18
CA ILE A 11 19.55 -14.03 -10.56
C ILE A 11 18.38 -13.65 -11.47
N ALA A 12 17.27 -14.38 -11.42
CA ALA A 12 16.07 -14.08 -12.21
C ALA A 12 15.56 -12.64 -11.95
N LEU A 13 15.49 -12.22 -10.68
CA LEU A 13 15.14 -10.83 -10.31
C LEU A 13 16.14 -9.79 -10.86
N SER A 14 17.43 -10.13 -10.88
CA SER A 14 18.46 -9.25 -11.44
C SER A 14 18.35 -9.13 -12.96
N ASN A 15 17.97 -10.21 -13.66
CA ASN A 15 17.75 -10.22 -15.10
C ASN A 15 16.48 -9.44 -15.48
N ILE A 16 15.41 -9.53 -14.67
CA ILE A 16 14.23 -8.66 -14.81
C ILE A 16 14.64 -7.19 -14.78
N ALA A 17 15.43 -6.78 -13.78
CA ALA A 17 15.84 -5.39 -13.62
C ALA A 17 16.69 -4.87 -14.79
N LYS A 18 17.44 -5.75 -15.46
CA LYS A 18 18.26 -5.43 -16.65
C LYS A 18 17.49 -5.55 -17.97
N GLY A 19 16.30 -6.14 -17.97
CA GLY A 19 15.54 -6.45 -19.18
C GLY A 19 16.12 -7.61 -20.00
N THR A 20 16.92 -8.48 -19.39
CA THR A 20 17.62 -9.60 -20.06
C THR A 20 17.13 -10.95 -19.55
N MET A 21 15.82 -11.11 -19.35
CA MET A 21 15.23 -12.36 -18.86
C MET A 21 15.40 -13.49 -19.88
N THR A 22 15.74 -14.68 -19.40
CA THR A 22 15.68 -15.91 -20.19
C THR A 22 14.31 -16.60 -20.06
N ASP A 23 14.03 -17.59 -20.90
CA ASP A 23 12.80 -18.38 -20.80
C ASP A 23 12.71 -19.13 -19.46
N GLU A 24 13.85 -19.57 -18.91
CA GLU A 24 13.94 -20.19 -17.59
C GLU A 24 13.59 -19.20 -16.47
N ASP A 25 14.04 -17.95 -16.56
CA ASP A 25 13.69 -16.90 -15.60
C ASP A 25 12.17 -16.67 -15.60
N ILE A 26 11.56 -16.58 -16.79
CA ILE A 26 10.11 -16.40 -16.95
C ILE A 26 9.35 -17.60 -16.37
N HIS A 27 9.81 -18.82 -16.66
CA HIS A 27 9.19 -20.03 -16.13
C HIS A 27 9.28 -20.09 -14.60
N LEU A 28 10.44 -19.76 -14.03
CA LEU A 28 10.65 -19.70 -12.59
C LEU A 28 9.69 -18.71 -11.92
N LEU A 29 9.56 -17.50 -12.45
CA LEU A 29 8.65 -16.48 -11.90
C LEU A 29 7.18 -16.91 -12.00
N LYS A 30 6.79 -17.48 -13.15
CA LYS A 30 5.43 -18.00 -13.36
C LYS A 30 5.10 -19.15 -12.41
N SER A 31 6.08 -20.00 -12.05
CA SER A 31 5.89 -21.09 -11.08
C SER A 31 5.55 -20.61 -9.67
N ARG A 32 5.74 -19.31 -9.38
CA ARG A 32 5.44 -18.68 -8.08
C ARG A 32 4.12 -17.91 -8.09
N ILE A 33 3.40 -17.90 -9.22
CA ILE A 33 2.07 -17.30 -9.30
C ILE A 33 1.09 -18.24 -8.60
N VAL A 34 0.41 -17.72 -7.58
CA VAL A 34 -0.67 -18.42 -6.88
C VAL A 34 -2.00 -17.91 -7.43
N LEU A 35 -2.93 -18.82 -7.69
CA LEU A 35 -4.28 -18.45 -8.14
C LEU A 35 -5.05 -17.75 -7.02
N THR A 36 -5.90 -16.79 -7.41
CA THR A 36 -6.65 -15.95 -6.48
C THR A 36 -7.54 -16.74 -5.54
N GLU A 37 -8.04 -17.88 -5.99
CA GLU A 37 -8.90 -18.81 -5.25
C GLU A 37 -8.16 -19.48 -4.08
N ASN A 38 -6.84 -19.59 -4.15
CA ASN A 38 -6.01 -20.17 -3.09
C ASN A 38 -5.41 -19.09 -2.14
N LEU A 39 -5.69 -17.81 -2.39
CA LEU A 39 -5.12 -16.69 -1.61
C LEU A 39 -5.65 -16.61 -0.18
N GLU A 40 -6.78 -17.25 0.14
CA GLU A 40 -7.32 -17.30 1.51
C GLU A 40 -6.36 -18.00 2.47
N THR A 41 -5.45 -18.85 1.96
CA THR A 41 -4.43 -19.54 2.77
C THR A 41 -3.20 -18.69 3.10
N ILE A 42 -3.11 -17.45 2.59
CA ILE A 42 -1.97 -16.55 2.79
C ILE A 42 -2.43 -15.28 3.52
N GLU A 43 -3.02 -15.46 4.70
CA GLU A 43 -3.54 -14.37 5.54
C GLU A 43 -2.43 -13.35 5.91
N ASP A 44 -1.17 -13.79 6.02
CA ASP A 44 -0.06 -12.95 6.48
C ASP A 44 0.76 -12.27 5.36
N ALA A 45 0.37 -12.41 4.09
CA ALA A 45 1.15 -11.80 3.00
C ALA A 45 0.80 -10.33 2.77
N ILE A 46 1.84 -9.49 2.71
CA ILE A 46 1.73 -8.10 2.24
C ILE A 46 1.34 -8.12 0.76
N ARG A 47 0.22 -7.45 0.44
CA ARG A 47 -0.25 -7.31 -0.93
C ARG A 47 0.23 -5.99 -1.53
N ILE A 48 0.77 -6.06 -2.74
CA ILE A 48 1.28 -4.91 -3.48
C ILE A 48 0.35 -4.67 -4.67
N PHE A 49 -0.17 -3.45 -4.78
CA PHE A 49 -1.06 -3.03 -5.85
C PHE A 49 -0.43 -1.93 -6.70
N ARG A 50 -0.99 -1.69 -7.88
CA ARG A 50 -0.49 -0.67 -8.81
C ARG A 50 -0.88 0.74 -8.39
N SER A 51 -2.06 0.90 -7.78
CA SER A 51 -2.61 2.19 -7.40
C SER A 51 -3.10 2.22 -5.95
N ASN A 52 -3.11 3.41 -5.35
CA ASN A 52 -3.62 3.60 -3.98
C ASN A 52 -5.11 3.27 -3.87
N VAL A 53 -5.90 3.52 -4.92
CA VAL A 53 -7.33 3.19 -4.94
C VAL A 53 -7.54 1.69 -4.75
N GLU A 54 -6.71 0.85 -5.37
CA GLU A 54 -6.75 -0.61 -5.19
C GLU A 54 -6.31 -1.03 -3.78
N VAL A 55 -5.29 -0.37 -3.22
CA VAL A 55 -4.85 -0.58 -1.84
C VAL A 55 -5.98 -0.26 -0.86
N ASP A 56 -6.61 0.90 -1.01
CA ASP A 56 -7.68 1.38 -0.12
C ASP A 56 -8.91 0.46 -0.20
N ALA A 57 -9.28 0.02 -1.41
CA ALA A 57 -10.37 -0.91 -1.61
C ALA A 57 -10.11 -2.27 -0.94
N TYR A 58 -8.89 -2.81 -1.10
CA TYR A 58 -8.51 -4.07 -0.47
C TYR A 58 -8.47 -3.95 1.06
N ASN A 59 -7.80 -2.92 1.59
CA ASN A 59 -7.70 -2.69 3.02
C ASN A 59 -9.07 -2.49 3.66
N THR A 60 -9.97 -1.73 3.02
CA THR A 60 -11.34 -1.54 3.49
C THR A 60 -12.08 -2.87 3.57
N LYS A 61 -11.93 -3.74 2.56
CA LYS A 61 -12.53 -5.08 2.56
C LYS A 61 -11.99 -5.96 3.69
N VAL A 62 -10.66 -5.99 3.88
CA VAL A 62 -10.02 -6.79 4.94
C VAL A 62 -10.46 -6.31 6.31
N LEU A 63 -10.41 -5.00 6.57
CA LEU A 63 -10.88 -4.43 7.82
C LEU A 63 -12.37 -4.70 8.04
N ALA A 64 -13.23 -4.63 7.01
CA ALA A 64 -14.65 -4.94 7.14
C ALA A 64 -14.89 -6.40 7.59
N ASN A 65 -14.04 -7.33 7.14
CA ASN A 65 -14.16 -8.76 7.47
C ASN A 65 -13.68 -9.12 8.88
N LEU A 66 -12.88 -8.28 9.53
CA LEU A 66 -12.43 -8.51 10.90
C LEU A 66 -13.56 -8.20 11.90
N ASN A 67 -14.00 -9.19 12.67
CA ASN A 67 -15.04 -9.03 13.71
C ASN A 67 -14.45 -8.58 15.07
N THR A 68 -13.38 -7.80 15.04
CA THR A 68 -12.69 -7.31 16.24
C THR A 68 -13.00 -5.83 16.50
N GLU A 69 -12.63 -5.37 17.70
CA GLU A 69 -12.72 -3.97 18.06
C GLU A 69 -11.96 -3.09 17.06
N GLY A 70 -12.59 -1.98 16.68
CA GLY A 70 -12.03 -1.03 15.74
C GLY A 70 -11.96 0.38 16.32
N ALA A 71 -11.05 1.18 15.79
CA ALA A 71 -10.93 2.59 16.09
C ALA A 71 -10.67 3.37 14.81
N THR A 72 -11.14 4.62 14.76
CA THR A 72 -10.82 5.55 13.68
C THR A 72 -9.96 6.68 14.22
N ALA A 73 -8.79 6.88 13.63
CA ALA A 73 -7.94 8.02 13.89
C ALA A 73 -8.17 9.07 12.80
N ASN A 74 -8.68 10.25 13.19
CA ASN A 74 -8.84 11.38 12.28
C ASN A 74 -7.72 12.40 12.52
N ALA A 75 -7.13 12.91 11.44
CA ALA A 75 -6.17 14.01 11.52
C ALA A 75 -6.88 15.32 11.87
N TYR A 76 -6.18 16.19 12.60
CA TYR A 76 -6.65 17.52 12.97
C TYR A 76 -5.68 18.57 12.44
N ASP A 77 -6.02 19.13 11.29
CA ASP A 77 -5.16 20.08 10.56
C ASP A 77 -5.63 21.53 10.77
N PHE A 78 -4.68 22.45 10.93
CA PHE A 78 -4.95 23.88 11.06
C PHE A 78 -3.89 24.73 10.35
N CYS A 79 -4.29 25.91 9.88
CA CYS A 79 -3.43 26.83 9.13
C CYS A 79 -3.06 28.03 10.00
N ILE A 80 -1.76 28.21 10.24
CA ILE A 80 -1.19 29.35 10.99
C ILE A 80 -0.65 30.38 9.99
N GLY A 81 -0.90 31.67 10.22
CA GLY A 81 -0.35 32.77 9.42
C GLY A 81 -1.28 33.98 9.35
N ASP A 82 -0.78 35.08 8.80
CA ASP A 82 -1.57 36.29 8.55
C ASP A 82 -2.38 36.15 7.26
N GLY A 83 -3.65 36.54 7.29
CA GLY A 83 -4.53 36.47 6.11
C GLY A 83 -6.00 36.25 6.44
N LEU A 84 -6.86 36.42 5.43
CA LEU A 84 -8.31 36.22 5.52
C LEU A 84 -8.65 34.77 5.88
N ALA A 85 -9.64 34.58 6.74
CA ALA A 85 -10.11 33.25 7.17
C ALA A 85 -10.52 32.36 5.99
N SER A 86 -11.16 32.95 4.97
CA SER A 86 -11.56 32.24 3.74
C SER A 86 -10.38 31.71 2.93
N LEU A 87 -9.23 32.38 2.97
CA LEU A 87 -8.02 31.91 2.30
C LEU A 87 -7.40 30.74 3.08
N LYS A 88 -7.37 30.82 4.41
CA LYS A 88 -6.90 29.73 5.28
C LYS A 88 -7.72 28.45 5.07
N GLU A 89 -9.04 28.59 4.97
CA GLU A 89 -9.94 27.46 4.71
C GLU A 89 -9.71 26.85 3.32
N LYS A 90 -9.50 27.68 2.29
CA LYS A 90 -9.14 27.20 0.95
C LYS A 90 -7.84 26.40 0.95
N VAL A 91 -6.82 26.87 1.66
CA VAL A 91 -5.54 26.15 1.78
C VAL A 91 -5.75 24.81 2.48
N LEU A 92 -6.45 24.78 3.61
CA LEU A 92 -6.75 23.53 4.33
C LEU A 92 -7.53 22.52 3.46
N ASN A 93 -8.51 22.99 2.69
CA ASN A 93 -9.27 22.11 1.80
C ASN A 93 -8.43 21.56 0.63
N ASN A 94 -7.45 22.33 0.14
CA ASN A 94 -6.54 21.83 -0.89
C ASN A 94 -5.61 20.73 -0.35
N VAL A 95 -5.15 20.85 0.89
CA VAL A 95 -4.28 19.85 1.54
C VAL A 95 -4.94 18.46 1.60
N LYS A 96 -6.26 18.39 1.78
CA LYS A 96 -7.02 17.13 1.80
C LYS A 96 -6.93 16.31 0.50
N ASN A 97 -6.60 16.97 -0.62
CA ASN A 97 -6.51 16.34 -1.94
C ASN A 97 -5.07 16.03 -2.36
N LEU A 98 -4.09 16.34 -1.50
CA LEU A 98 -2.69 16.03 -1.78
C LEU A 98 -2.45 14.52 -1.75
N LYS A 99 -1.45 14.07 -2.51
CA LYS A 99 -1.02 12.68 -2.47
C LYS A 99 -0.37 12.41 -1.12
N THR A 100 -0.45 11.16 -0.67
CA THR A 100 0.19 10.69 0.57
C THR A 100 1.70 10.98 0.62
N THR A 101 2.38 11.00 -0.53
CA THR A 101 3.80 11.37 -0.64
C THR A 101 4.07 12.84 -0.36
N GLU A 102 3.09 13.71 -0.58
CA GLU A 102 3.16 15.16 -0.34
C GLU A 102 2.79 15.50 1.11
N THR A 103 2.18 14.57 1.84
CA THR A 103 1.82 14.71 3.27
C THR A 103 2.73 13.92 4.20
N TYR A 104 3.95 13.56 3.77
CA TYR A 104 4.90 12.73 4.53
C TYR A 104 4.33 11.38 5.00
N GLY A 105 3.37 10.83 4.26
CA GLY A 105 2.72 9.58 4.63
C GLY A 105 1.59 9.72 5.65
N LEU A 106 1.16 10.95 5.98
CA LEU A 106 0.11 11.21 6.97
C LEU A 106 -1.26 11.24 6.30
N PRO A 107 -2.17 10.28 6.59
CA PRO A 107 -3.52 10.26 6.05
C PRO A 107 -4.45 11.16 6.87
N LEU A 108 -5.49 11.68 6.22
CA LEU A 108 -6.57 12.42 6.90
C LEU A 108 -7.38 11.53 7.86
N LYS A 109 -7.52 10.26 7.51
CA LYS A 109 -8.28 9.27 8.27
C LYS A 109 -7.59 7.91 8.16
N ILE A 110 -7.49 7.20 9.28
CA ILE A 110 -7.04 5.81 9.34
C ILE A 110 -8.06 5.01 10.13
N ASP A 111 -8.53 3.91 9.53
CA ASP A 111 -9.35 2.92 10.22
C ASP A 111 -8.44 1.77 10.70
N LEU A 112 -8.57 1.42 11.97
CA LEU A 112 -7.75 0.44 12.66
C LEU A 112 -8.65 -0.64 13.24
N LYS A 113 -8.18 -1.89 13.25
CA LYS A 113 -8.81 -3.00 13.97
C LYS A 113 -7.78 -3.85 14.70
N VAL A 114 -8.19 -4.45 15.81
CA VAL A 114 -7.33 -5.37 16.56
C VAL A 114 -7.06 -6.61 15.69
N GLY A 115 -5.78 -6.92 15.46
CA GLY A 115 -5.35 -8.08 14.66
C GLY A 115 -5.27 -7.85 13.15
N ALA A 116 -5.41 -6.61 12.68
CA ALA A 116 -5.10 -6.21 11.29
C ALA A 116 -3.60 -5.97 11.07
#